data_AF-A0A3M2C192-F1
#
_entry.id   AF-A0A3M2C192-F1
#
_cell.length_a   1.000
_cell.length_b   1.000
_cell.length_c   1.000
_cell.angle_alpha   90.00
_cell.angle_beta   90.00
_cell.angle_gamma   90.00
#
_symmetry.space_group_name_H-M   'P 1'
#
loop_
_entity.id
_entity.type
_entity.pdbx_description
1 polymer ?
#
loop_
_entity_poly.entity_id
_entity_poly.type
_entity_poly.pdbx_seq_one_letter_code
_entity_poly.pdbx_strand_id
1 'polypeptide(L)'
;MGVLDTRARRAAAALALVGLALGAGAAPLTAQVAQEAVDLEVVQRIREEGLEHSQIESLARHLTEVIGPRLTGSPAMKAANEWTAGRFRAWGLEGVQIEPWGEFGTGWELVSYAGMILTPYRQPLQGQPLAWSGSTQGRVRGPAVVVEATSPEDVARYRGKLAGAFVLVDPPAAVTPEFEHRPRRTPLEDLLEPPSDGGDRRPAMSPEERQRRIAQFRARRATAQAVAELARAEGAAAILRNSSRGDGVVS
;
A
#
# COMPACT_ATOMS: atom_id res chain seq x y z
N MET A 1 35.57 74.46 26.60
CA MET A 1 35.29 74.28 25.16
C MET A 1 34.92 72.81 24.96
N GLY A 2 33.69 72.38 24.70
CA GLY A 2 32.37 73.02 24.65
C GLY A 2 31.36 71.93 25.04
N VAL A 3 30.28 72.34 25.73
CA VAL A 3 29.39 71.49 26.55
C VAL A 3 27.97 71.55 25.98
N LEU A 4 27.37 70.36 25.85
CA LEU A 4 26.00 69.92 26.13
C LEU A 4 24.77 70.87 25.96
N ASP A 5 23.78 70.30 25.26
CA ASP A 5 22.36 70.11 25.60
C ASP A 5 21.28 71.21 25.70
N THR A 6 20.22 70.93 24.93
CA THR A 6 18.77 70.91 25.27
C THR A 6 17.93 72.19 25.41
N ARG A 7 16.77 72.15 24.73
CA ARG A 7 15.36 72.35 25.19
C ARG A 7 14.55 73.14 24.13
N ALA A 8 13.71 72.49 23.32
CA ALA A 8 12.26 72.33 23.51
C ALA A 8 11.48 73.59 23.96
N ARG A 9 10.53 74.08 23.13
CA ARG A 9 9.10 74.32 23.48
C ARG A 9 8.29 75.09 22.40
N ARG A 10 7.14 74.48 22.04
CA ARG A 10 5.78 75.05 21.77
C ARG A 10 5.56 75.77 20.41
N ALA A 11 4.73 75.30 19.48
CA ALA A 11 3.29 74.91 19.45
C ALA A 11 2.31 76.07 19.19
N ALA A 12 1.47 75.90 18.14
CA ALA A 12 0.17 76.51 17.79
C ALA A 12 0.16 76.89 16.29
N ALA A 13 -0.85 76.70 15.43
CA ALA A 13 -2.22 76.15 15.47
C ALA A 13 -2.62 76.00 13.96
N ALA A 14 -3.11 74.84 13.48
CA ALA A 14 -4.52 74.47 13.26
C ALA A 14 -5.30 75.27 12.18
N LEU A 15 -5.81 74.52 11.18
CA LEU A 15 -7.07 74.60 10.39
C LEU A 15 -6.79 74.24 8.91
N ALA A 16 -7.07 73.02 8.43
CA ALA A 16 -8.36 72.38 8.13
C ALA A 16 -9.06 72.89 6.85
N LEU A 17 -9.14 72.00 5.83
CA LEU A 17 -10.24 71.74 4.86
C LEU A 17 -9.65 71.28 3.51
N VAL A 18 -9.62 69.98 3.22
CA VAL A 18 -10.66 69.18 2.51
C VAL A 18 -10.46 69.19 0.98
N GLY A 19 -10.27 67.99 0.39
CA GLY A 19 -10.33 67.82 -1.06
C GLY A 19 -9.73 66.53 -1.62
N LEU A 20 -10.34 65.39 -1.32
CA LEU A 20 -10.63 64.31 -2.28
C LEU A 20 -9.56 63.93 -3.34
N ALA A 21 -8.81 62.85 -3.08
CA ALA A 21 -8.32 61.97 -4.14
C ALA A 21 -8.27 60.51 -3.63
N LEU A 22 -9.47 59.98 -3.41
CA LEU A 22 -9.74 58.54 -3.36
C LEU A 22 -9.36 57.96 -4.73
N GLY A 23 -8.25 57.23 -4.79
CA GLY A 23 -7.77 56.57 -6.00
C GLY A 23 -6.59 55.65 -5.74
N ALA A 24 -6.48 55.06 -4.54
CA ALA A 24 -5.57 53.96 -4.30
C ALA A 24 -6.19 52.71 -4.94
N GLY A 25 -5.99 52.56 -6.25
CA GLY A 25 -6.29 51.33 -6.96
C GLY A 25 -5.53 50.20 -6.28
N ALA A 26 -6.28 49.25 -5.72
CA ALA A 26 -5.76 47.95 -5.37
C ALA A 26 -5.24 47.33 -6.68
N ALA A 27 -3.94 47.42 -6.93
CA ALA A 27 -3.30 46.62 -7.96
C ALA A 27 -3.53 45.16 -7.57
N PRO A 28 -4.23 44.35 -8.39
CA PRO A 28 -4.28 42.93 -8.13
C PRO A 28 -2.83 42.45 -8.27
N LEU A 29 -2.27 41.96 -7.16
CA LEU A 29 -1.13 41.04 -7.18
C LEU A 29 -1.64 39.76 -7.85
N THR A 30 -1.81 39.79 -9.16
CA THR A 30 -1.83 38.59 -9.97
C THR A 30 -0.42 38.03 -9.84
N ALA A 31 -0.28 36.98 -9.02
CA ALA A 31 0.87 36.11 -9.07
C ALA A 31 1.05 35.71 -10.53
N GLN A 32 2.04 36.29 -11.20
CA GLN A 32 2.46 35.84 -12.52
C GLN A 32 3.02 34.43 -12.29
N VAL A 33 2.16 33.42 -12.47
CA VAL A 33 2.63 32.09 -12.79
C VAL A 33 3.33 32.25 -14.13
N ALA A 34 4.65 32.40 -14.09
CA ALA A 34 5.46 32.42 -15.30
C ALA A 34 5.15 31.13 -16.05
N GLN A 35 4.52 31.27 -17.21
CA GLN A 35 4.29 30.15 -18.11
C GLN A 35 5.65 29.79 -18.69
N GLU A 36 6.27 28.74 -18.16
CA GLU A 36 7.54 28.23 -18.62
C GLU A 36 7.40 27.87 -20.12
N ALA A 37 8.20 28.51 -20.97
CA ALA A 37 8.19 28.24 -22.39
C ALA A 37 8.76 26.83 -22.62
N VAL A 38 7.99 25.95 -23.25
CA VAL A 38 8.42 24.57 -23.53
C VAL A 38 9.51 24.61 -24.61
N ASP A 39 10.71 24.19 -24.24
CA ASP A 39 11.82 24.00 -25.17
C ASP A 39 11.65 22.68 -25.95
N LEU A 40 11.27 22.80 -27.23
CA LEU A 40 11.04 21.64 -28.09
C LEU A 40 12.32 20.84 -28.38
N GLU A 41 13.49 21.45 -28.32
CA GLU A 41 14.77 20.75 -28.52
C GLU A 41 15.04 19.81 -27.34
N VAL A 42 14.84 20.30 -26.11
CA VAL A 42 14.93 19.48 -24.90
C VAL A 42 13.92 18.33 -24.94
N VAL A 43 12.69 18.61 -25.38
CA VAL A 43 11.66 17.55 -25.55
C VAL A 43 12.12 16.48 -26.53
N GLN A 44 12.70 16.84 -27.68
CA GLN A 44 13.19 15.84 -28.63
C GLN A 44 14.34 15.02 -28.06
N ARG A 45 15.28 15.64 -27.35
CA ARG A 45 16.37 14.92 -26.66
C ARG A 45 15.84 13.93 -25.62
N ILE A 46 14.81 14.29 -24.85
CA ILE A 46 14.17 13.38 -23.90
C ILE A 46 13.52 12.19 -24.63
N ARG A 47 12.89 12.43 -25.78
CA ARG A 47 12.29 11.36 -26.59
C ARG A 47 13.35 10.43 -27.17
N GLU A 48 14.45 10.96 -27.69
CA GLU A 48 15.58 10.19 -28.20
C GLU A 48 16.20 9.32 -27.10
N GLU A 49 16.45 9.88 -25.91
CA GLU A 49 16.97 9.11 -24.77
C GLU A 49 16.01 7.98 -24.37
N GLY A 50 14.69 8.25 -24.36
CA GLY A 50 13.68 7.27 -23.98
C GLY A 50 13.47 6.14 -24.99
N LEU A 51 13.68 6.40 -26.29
CA LEU A 51 13.41 5.46 -27.37
C LEU A 51 14.67 4.76 -27.89
N GLU A 52 15.76 5.50 -28.09
CA GLU A 52 16.99 5.01 -28.72
C GLU A 52 18.07 4.63 -27.70
N HIS A 53 18.04 5.20 -26.50
CA HIS A 53 19.05 4.96 -25.43
C HIS A 53 18.43 4.44 -24.13
N SER A 54 17.29 3.76 -24.25
CA SER A 54 16.51 3.31 -23.10
C SER A 54 17.29 2.34 -22.20
N GLN A 55 17.38 2.69 -20.91
CA GLN A 55 17.94 1.82 -19.88
C GLN A 55 16.88 0.92 -19.19
N ILE A 56 15.61 0.99 -19.62
CA ILE A 56 14.47 0.35 -18.94
C ILE A 56 14.70 -1.14 -18.72
N GLU A 57 15.17 -1.87 -19.72
CA GLU A 57 15.39 -3.32 -19.60
C GLU A 57 16.39 -3.64 -18.49
N SER A 58 17.54 -2.95 -18.48
CA SER A 58 18.59 -3.16 -17.48
C SER A 58 18.15 -2.79 -16.06
N LEU A 59 17.41 -1.68 -15.91
CA LEU A 59 16.90 -1.19 -14.64
C LEU A 59 15.81 -2.13 -14.11
N ALA A 60 14.86 -2.51 -14.96
CA ALA A 60 13.79 -3.43 -14.63
C ALA A 60 14.38 -4.78 -14.21
N ARG A 61 15.30 -5.35 -15.00
CA ARG A 61 15.97 -6.61 -14.69
C ARG A 61 16.68 -6.58 -13.34
N HIS A 62 17.43 -5.52 -13.03
CA HIS A 62 18.10 -5.43 -11.74
C HIS A 62 17.09 -5.41 -10.58
N LEU A 63 16.02 -4.64 -10.72
CA LEU A 63 14.95 -4.63 -9.73
C LEU A 63 14.27 -6.00 -9.64
N THR A 64 13.87 -6.63 -10.73
CA THR A 64 13.00 -7.83 -10.69
C THR A 64 13.74 -9.14 -10.48
N GLU A 65 15.00 -9.25 -10.92
CA GLU A 65 15.77 -10.50 -10.87
C GLU A 65 16.89 -10.47 -9.84
N VAL A 66 17.60 -9.34 -9.70
CA VAL A 66 18.72 -9.23 -8.75
C VAL A 66 18.20 -8.93 -7.34
N ILE A 67 17.30 -7.95 -7.21
CA ILE A 67 16.69 -7.63 -5.91
C ILE A 67 15.48 -8.52 -5.63
N GLY A 68 14.63 -8.76 -6.64
CA GLY A 68 13.47 -9.64 -6.49
C GLY A 68 12.28 -8.99 -5.76
N PRO A 69 11.42 -9.77 -5.08
CA PRO A 69 10.21 -9.27 -4.42
C PRO A 69 10.50 -8.23 -3.32
N ARG A 70 9.84 -7.07 -3.37
CA ARG A 70 10.07 -5.93 -2.47
C ARG A 70 8.85 -5.63 -1.60
N LEU A 71 8.54 -6.50 -0.65
CA LEU A 71 7.46 -6.25 0.30
C LEU A 71 7.80 -5.02 1.16
N THR A 72 6.81 -4.20 1.50
CA THR A 72 7.00 -3.03 2.36
C THR A 72 7.64 -3.41 3.69
N GLY A 73 8.73 -2.72 4.06
CA GLY A 73 9.50 -2.99 5.27
C GLY A 73 10.42 -4.22 5.20
N SER A 74 10.52 -4.91 4.06
CA SER A 74 11.44 -6.05 3.89
C SER A 74 12.89 -5.60 3.61
N PRO A 75 13.88 -6.48 3.83
CA PRO A 75 15.27 -6.23 3.44
C PRO A 75 15.43 -5.90 1.94
N ALA A 76 14.68 -6.57 1.07
CA ALA A 76 14.71 -6.33 -0.38
C ALA A 76 14.20 -4.93 -0.76
N MET A 77 13.18 -4.42 -0.06
CA MET A 77 12.72 -3.03 -0.27
C MET A 77 13.81 -2.02 0.10
N LYS A 78 14.51 -2.23 1.24
CA LYS A 78 15.64 -1.39 1.64
C LYS A 78 16.75 -1.41 0.60
N ALA A 79 17.12 -2.61 0.12
CA ALA A 79 18.12 -2.76 -0.94
C ALA A 79 17.71 -2.02 -2.24
N ALA A 80 16.44 -2.05 -2.61
CA ALA A 80 15.93 -1.34 -3.78
C ALA A 80 16.00 0.19 -3.63
N ASN A 81 15.65 0.71 -2.45
CA ASN A 81 15.74 2.14 -2.15
C ASN A 81 17.20 2.61 -2.21
N GLU A 82 18.11 1.84 -1.60
CA GLU A 82 19.55 2.13 -1.60
C GLU A 82 20.15 2.07 -3.00
N TRP A 83 19.82 1.04 -3.77
CA TRP A 83 20.26 0.92 -5.16
C TRP A 83 19.74 2.06 -6.04
N THR A 84 18.45 2.41 -5.93
CA THR A 84 17.83 3.49 -6.71
C THR A 84 18.47 4.83 -6.38
N ALA A 85 18.67 5.13 -5.10
CA ALA A 85 19.40 6.33 -4.68
C ALA A 85 20.84 6.35 -5.24
N GLY A 86 21.52 5.19 -5.28
CA GLY A 86 22.81 5.04 -5.94
C GLY A 86 22.76 5.37 -7.44
N ARG A 87 21.74 4.90 -8.16
CA ARG A 87 21.56 5.20 -9.60
C ARG A 87 21.33 6.69 -9.85
N PHE A 88 20.47 7.34 -9.06
CA PHE A 88 20.25 8.78 -9.18
C PHE A 88 21.54 9.58 -8.95
N ARG A 89 22.33 9.24 -7.94
CA ARG A 89 23.64 9.89 -7.73
C ARG A 89 24.61 9.65 -8.89
N ALA A 90 24.63 8.42 -9.43
CA ALA A 90 25.49 8.08 -10.57
C ALA A 90 25.11 8.84 -11.85
N TRP A 91 23.84 9.20 -12.02
CA TRP A 91 23.36 10.07 -13.11
C TRP A 91 23.61 11.56 -12.85
N GLY A 92 24.18 11.92 -11.71
CA GLY A 92 24.51 13.31 -11.36
C GLY A 92 23.36 14.10 -10.73
N LEU A 93 22.30 13.44 -10.23
CA LEU A 93 21.26 14.14 -9.49
C LEU A 93 21.79 14.63 -8.14
N GLU A 94 21.46 15.87 -7.81
CA GLU A 94 21.76 16.49 -6.53
C GLU A 94 20.62 16.25 -5.51
N GLY A 95 20.93 16.30 -4.21
CA GLY A 95 19.91 16.19 -3.17
C GLY A 95 19.28 14.80 -2.99
N VAL A 96 19.91 13.73 -3.49
CA VAL A 96 19.37 12.37 -3.39
C VAL A 96 19.40 11.84 -1.96
N GLN A 97 18.23 11.71 -1.35
CA GLN A 97 18.04 11.16 -0.01
C GLN A 97 16.98 10.06 0.01
N ILE A 98 17.09 9.14 0.99
CA ILE A 98 16.07 8.14 1.28
C ILE A 98 15.33 8.61 2.52
N GLU A 99 14.08 9.02 2.34
CA GLU A 99 13.29 9.56 3.44
C GLU A 99 12.55 8.45 4.19
N PRO A 100 12.63 8.41 5.53
CA PRO A 100 11.86 7.46 6.31
C PRO A 100 10.37 7.83 6.31
N TRP A 101 9.51 6.89 5.95
CA TRP A 101 8.06 7.03 6.11
C TRP A 101 7.62 6.53 7.49
N GLY A 102 7.94 7.31 8.52
CA GLY A 102 7.59 7.02 9.91
C GLY A 102 8.18 5.71 10.46
N GLU A 103 7.61 5.23 11.57
CA GLU A 103 7.97 3.95 12.18
C GLU A 103 7.04 2.84 11.68
N PHE A 104 7.45 2.12 10.64
CA PHE A 104 6.67 1.01 10.10
C PHE A 104 6.58 -0.20 11.06
N GLY A 105 7.49 -0.27 12.03
CA GLY A 105 7.63 -1.40 12.95
C GLY A 105 8.56 -2.48 12.40
N THR A 106 8.31 -3.73 12.79
CA THR A 106 9.18 -4.86 12.43
C THR A 106 9.06 -5.20 10.95
N GLY A 107 10.20 -5.28 10.26
CA GLY A 107 10.29 -5.80 8.91
C GLY A 107 9.91 -7.29 8.83
N TRP A 108 9.57 -7.76 7.63
CA TRP A 108 9.20 -9.15 7.42
C TRP A 108 9.80 -9.68 6.12
N GLU A 109 10.25 -10.93 6.16
CA GLU A 109 10.73 -11.69 5.02
C GLU A 109 10.31 -13.15 5.17
N LEU A 110 9.85 -13.75 4.07
CA LEU A 110 9.59 -15.17 4.02
C LEU A 110 10.92 -15.92 3.77
N VAL A 111 11.43 -16.58 4.80
CA VAL A 111 12.64 -17.40 4.68
C VAL A 111 12.31 -18.81 4.18
N SER A 112 11.31 -19.47 4.78
CA SER A 112 10.87 -20.81 4.38
C SER A 112 9.45 -21.10 4.81
N TYR A 113 8.79 -22.01 4.08
CA TYR A 113 7.50 -22.58 4.43
C TYR A 113 7.49 -24.07 4.12
N ALA A 114 6.94 -24.87 5.04
CA ALA A 114 6.70 -26.28 4.83
C ALA A 114 5.42 -26.70 5.55
N GLY A 115 4.41 -27.12 4.80
CA GLY A 115 3.15 -27.62 5.31
C GLY A 115 2.82 -29.00 4.74
N MET A 116 2.19 -29.85 5.55
CA MET A 116 1.77 -31.19 5.13
C MET A 116 0.46 -31.59 5.80
N ILE A 117 -0.49 -32.06 5.01
CA ILE A 117 -1.68 -32.75 5.49
C ILE A 117 -1.26 -34.18 5.84
N LEU A 118 -1.53 -34.61 7.06
CA LEU A 118 -1.09 -35.91 7.57
C LEU A 118 -2.15 -37.00 7.43
N THR A 119 -3.43 -36.64 7.52
CA THR A 119 -4.57 -37.56 7.55
C THR A 119 -5.75 -36.99 6.75
N PRO A 120 -6.59 -37.83 6.12
CA PRO A 120 -6.45 -39.29 6.00
C PRO A 120 -5.34 -39.70 5.03
N TYR A 121 -5.04 -38.87 4.03
CA TYR A 121 -4.00 -39.12 3.04
C TYR A 121 -2.91 -38.06 3.15
N ARG A 122 -1.66 -38.52 3.17
CA ARG A 122 -0.51 -37.63 3.27
C ARG A 122 -0.31 -36.87 1.96
N GLN A 123 -0.37 -35.55 2.02
CA GLN A 123 -0.16 -34.68 0.85
C GLN A 123 0.46 -33.35 1.28
N PRO A 124 1.24 -32.69 0.41
CA PRO A 124 1.75 -31.35 0.69
C PRO A 124 0.59 -30.37 0.90
N LEU A 125 0.71 -29.50 1.89
CA LEU A 125 -0.21 -28.37 2.05
C LEU A 125 0.35 -27.22 1.22
N GLN A 126 -0.35 -26.87 0.14
CA GLN A 126 0.02 -25.73 -0.69
C GLN A 126 -0.40 -24.45 0.02
N GLY A 127 0.58 -23.67 0.47
CA GLY A 127 0.30 -22.43 1.17
C GLY A 127 1.49 -21.49 1.23
N GLN A 128 1.22 -20.27 1.67
CA GLN A 128 2.19 -19.21 1.88
C GLN A 128 1.85 -18.49 3.19
N PRO A 129 2.82 -18.20 4.05
CA PRO A 129 2.58 -17.38 5.24
C PRO A 129 2.10 -15.99 4.86
N LEU A 130 1.14 -15.47 5.62
CA LEU A 130 0.71 -14.07 5.50
C LEU A 130 1.88 -13.17 5.87
N ALA A 131 2.04 -12.07 5.13
CA ALA A 131 3.00 -11.04 5.49
C ALA A 131 2.80 -10.58 6.95
N TRP A 132 3.91 -10.37 7.65
CA TRP A 132 3.96 -10.00 9.07
C TRP A 132 3.44 -11.06 10.06
N SER A 133 3.22 -12.30 9.60
CA SER A 133 3.01 -13.44 10.51
C SER A 133 4.32 -13.82 11.21
N GLY A 134 4.19 -14.34 12.44
CA GLY A 134 5.32 -14.87 13.20
C GLY A 134 5.70 -16.28 12.76
N SER A 135 6.97 -16.64 12.94
CA SER A 135 7.45 -18.01 12.71
C SER A 135 7.02 -18.96 13.82
N THR A 136 6.91 -20.25 13.50
CA THR A 136 6.72 -21.31 14.51
C THR A 136 8.05 -21.64 15.20
N GLN A 137 7.99 -22.07 16.47
CA GLN A 137 9.16 -22.62 17.17
C GLN A 137 9.40 -24.06 16.72
N GLY A 138 9.98 -24.23 15.53
CA GLY A 138 10.17 -25.54 14.90
C GLY A 138 8.86 -26.13 14.36
N ARG A 139 8.79 -27.46 14.27
CA ARG A 139 7.67 -28.17 13.65
C ARG A 139 6.47 -28.23 14.59
N VAL A 140 5.33 -27.73 14.12
CA VAL A 140 4.05 -27.81 14.84
C VAL A 140 3.14 -28.85 14.18
N ARG A 141 2.46 -29.66 14.99
CA ARG A 141 1.45 -30.65 14.56
C ARG A 141 0.21 -30.49 15.42
N GLY A 142 -0.95 -30.54 14.79
CA GLY A 142 -2.23 -30.33 15.46
C GLY A 142 -3.41 -30.79 14.61
N PRO A 143 -4.61 -30.89 15.21
CA PRO A 143 -5.83 -31.17 14.48
C PRO A 143 -6.22 -29.99 13.58
N ALA A 144 -6.93 -30.28 12.49
CA ALA A 144 -7.59 -29.27 11.68
C ALA A 144 -9.01 -29.03 12.24
N VAL A 145 -9.37 -27.78 12.50
CA VAL A 145 -10.70 -27.40 13.03
C VAL A 145 -11.33 -26.37 12.10
N VAL A 146 -12.53 -26.66 11.59
CA VAL A 146 -13.29 -25.73 10.76
C VAL A 146 -14.18 -24.85 11.64
N VAL A 147 -14.06 -23.54 11.46
CA VAL A 147 -14.84 -22.52 12.18
C VAL A 147 -15.81 -21.85 11.23
N GLU A 148 -17.07 -22.27 11.28
CA GLU A 148 -18.16 -21.74 10.45
C GLU A 148 -18.98 -20.68 11.22
N ALA A 149 -18.32 -19.64 11.71
CA ALA A 149 -18.99 -18.57 12.44
C ALA A 149 -19.53 -17.51 11.46
N THR A 150 -20.82 -17.17 11.57
CA THR A 150 -21.43 -16.09 10.76
C THR A 150 -21.53 -14.78 11.54
N SER A 151 -21.54 -14.89 12.87
CA SER A 151 -21.60 -13.79 13.83
C SER A 151 -20.51 -13.94 14.90
N PRO A 152 -20.10 -12.86 15.60
CA PRO A 152 -19.20 -12.95 16.74
C PRO A 152 -19.72 -13.87 17.86
N GLU A 153 -21.03 -13.96 18.05
CA GLU A 153 -21.68 -14.80 19.04
C GLU A 153 -21.48 -16.28 18.74
N ASP A 154 -21.50 -16.67 17.46
CA ASP A 154 -21.24 -18.06 17.03
C ASP A 154 -19.84 -18.52 17.43
N VAL A 155 -18.87 -17.60 17.56
CA VAL A 155 -17.48 -17.94 17.90
C VAL A 155 -17.40 -18.60 19.29
N ALA A 156 -18.32 -18.28 20.20
CA ALA A 156 -18.35 -18.85 21.55
C ALA A 156 -18.49 -20.38 21.56
N ARG A 157 -19.11 -20.99 20.53
CA ARG A 157 -19.29 -22.46 20.42
C ARG A 157 -17.97 -23.23 20.20
N TYR A 158 -16.91 -22.50 19.85
CA TYR A 158 -15.57 -23.02 19.61
C TYR A 158 -14.63 -22.88 20.80
N ARG A 159 -15.10 -22.29 21.90
CA ARG A 159 -14.30 -22.13 23.12
C ARG A 159 -13.83 -23.49 23.65
N GLY A 160 -12.54 -23.59 23.96
CA GLY A 160 -11.85 -24.79 24.43
C GLY A 160 -11.49 -25.79 23.34
N LYS A 161 -11.72 -25.47 22.06
CA LYS A 161 -11.51 -26.41 20.94
C LYS A 161 -10.34 -26.03 20.01
N LEU A 162 -9.74 -24.84 20.19
CA LEU A 162 -8.74 -24.31 19.26
C LEU A 162 -7.30 -24.51 19.74
N ALA A 163 -7.09 -25.01 20.95
CA ALA A 163 -5.75 -25.23 21.50
C ALA A 163 -4.90 -26.15 20.60
N GLY A 164 -3.78 -25.61 20.10
CA GLY A 164 -2.85 -26.32 19.19
C GLY A 164 -3.44 -26.68 17.83
N ALA A 165 -4.64 -26.20 17.48
CA ALA A 165 -5.32 -26.55 16.24
C ALA A 165 -4.86 -25.67 15.06
N PHE A 166 -4.93 -26.22 13.85
CA PHE A 166 -4.92 -25.48 12.60
C PHE A 166 -6.36 -25.08 12.27
N VAL A 167 -6.68 -23.79 12.39
CA VAL A 167 -8.06 -23.28 12.31
C VAL A 167 -8.37 -22.85 10.88
N LEU A 168 -9.34 -23.49 10.24
CA LEU A 168 -9.84 -23.12 8.91
C LEU A 168 -11.07 -22.23 9.08
N VAL A 169 -11.02 -21.01 8.55
CA VAL A 169 -12.07 -19.99 8.78
C VAL A 169 -12.90 -19.66 7.55
N ASP A 170 -12.44 -20.08 6.37
CA ASP A 170 -13.15 -19.86 5.12
C ASP A 170 -13.93 -21.12 4.73
N PRO A 171 -15.12 -20.96 4.12
CA PRO A 171 -15.84 -22.10 3.58
C PRO A 171 -15.00 -22.78 2.49
N PRO A 172 -15.14 -24.11 2.31
CA PRO A 172 -14.49 -24.82 1.21
C PRO A 172 -14.85 -24.17 -0.12
N ALA A 173 -13.84 -23.83 -0.92
CA ALA A 173 -14.07 -23.33 -2.27
C ALA A 173 -14.60 -24.48 -3.13
N ALA A 174 -15.61 -24.20 -3.96
CA ALA A 174 -16.05 -25.14 -4.98
C ALA A 174 -14.94 -25.26 -6.04
N VAL A 175 -14.20 -26.37 -6.02
CA VAL A 175 -13.19 -26.67 -7.03
C VAL A 175 -13.89 -27.33 -8.21
N THR A 176 -14.05 -26.58 -9.30
CA THR A 176 -14.51 -27.13 -10.58
C THR A 176 -13.31 -27.69 -11.33
N PRO A 177 -13.39 -28.92 -11.88
CA PRO A 177 -12.31 -29.43 -12.71
C PRO A 177 -12.03 -28.47 -13.88
N GLU A 178 -10.75 -28.17 -14.09
CA GLU A 178 -10.31 -27.36 -15.23
C GLU A 178 -10.12 -28.30 -16.43
N PHE A 179 -11.11 -28.34 -17.33
CA PHE A 179 -11.05 -29.13 -18.57
C PHE A 179 -10.41 -28.37 -19.74
N GLU A 180 -10.37 -27.04 -19.64
CA GLU A 180 -9.78 -26.15 -20.64
C GLU A 180 -8.65 -25.35 -19.99
N HIS A 181 -7.53 -25.21 -20.69
CA HIS A 181 -6.38 -24.47 -20.17
C HIS A 181 -6.70 -22.99 -19.99
N ARG A 182 -6.70 -22.47 -18.75
CA ARG A 182 -6.65 -21.02 -18.56
C ARG A 182 -5.24 -20.50 -18.83
N PRO A 183 -5.09 -19.52 -19.73
CA PRO A 183 -3.80 -18.85 -19.92
C PRO A 183 -3.39 -18.18 -18.60
N ARG A 184 -2.24 -18.61 -18.07
CA ARG A 184 -1.66 -18.06 -16.82
C ARG A 184 -0.92 -16.74 -17.02
N ARG A 185 -0.76 -16.33 -18.28
CA ARG A 185 -0.16 -15.06 -18.70
C ARG A 185 -1.17 -14.33 -19.54
N THR A 186 -1.29 -13.02 -19.32
CA THR A 186 -1.98 -12.14 -20.24
C THR A 186 -1.22 -12.18 -21.58
N PRO A 187 -1.90 -12.51 -22.70
CA PRO A 187 -1.32 -12.45 -24.03
C PRO A 187 -0.78 -11.05 -24.33
N LEU A 188 0.18 -10.95 -25.25
CA LEU A 188 0.76 -9.66 -25.60
C LEU A 188 -0.29 -8.74 -26.25
N GLU A 189 -1.12 -9.32 -27.11
CA GLU A 189 -2.23 -8.66 -27.77
C GLU A 189 -3.17 -7.96 -26.78
N ASP A 190 -3.59 -8.65 -25.71
CA ASP A 190 -4.43 -8.09 -24.65
C ASP A 190 -3.75 -6.95 -23.86
N LEU A 191 -2.42 -6.95 -23.76
CA LEU A 191 -1.65 -5.88 -23.10
C LEU A 191 -1.50 -4.63 -23.98
N LEU A 192 -1.58 -4.81 -25.30
CA LEU A 192 -1.50 -3.73 -26.27
C LEU A 192 -2.85 -3.06 -26.49
N GLU A 193 -3.95 -3.72 -26.11
CA GLU A 193 -5.26 -3.10 -26.09
C GLU A 193 -5.26 -1.96 -25.07
N PRO A 194 -5.51 -0.71 -25.51
CA PRO A 194 -5.63 0.40 -24.57
C PRO A 194 -6.74 0.05 -23.57
N PRO A 195 -6.52 0.27 -22.26
CA PRO A 195 -7.55 -0.04 -21.28
C PRO A 195 -8.83 0.67 -21.71
N SER A 196 -9.91 -0.10 -21.84
CA SER A 196 -11.19 0.46 -22.25
C SER A 196 -11.48 1.68 -21.37
N ASP A 197 -11.69 2.82 -22.01
CA ASP A 197 -12.19 4.08 -21.46
C ASP A 197 -13.55 3.94 -20.76
N GLY A 198 -14.15 2.74 -20.85
CA GLY A 198 -15.01 2.18 -19.83
C GLY A 198 -14.29 1.99 -18.50
N GLY A 199 -13.79 3.08 -17.91
CA GLY A 199 -13.54 3.15 -16.48
C GLY A 199 -14.77 2.55 -15.83
N ASP A 200 -14.55 1.44 -15.13
CA ASP A 200 -15.52 0.59 -14.47
C ASP A 200 -16.52 1.51 -13.74
N ARG A 201 -17.54 1.99 -14.46
CA ARG A 201 -18.66 2.77 -13.92
C ARG A 201 -19.47 1.69 -13.26
N ARG A 202 -18.93 1.18 -12.15
CA ARG A 202 -19.62 0.35 -11.19
C ARG A 202 -20.96 1.04 -11.05
N PRO A 203 -22.07 0.40 -11.46
CA PRO A 203 -23.36 1.04 -11.45
C PRO A 203 -23.52 1.73 -10.11
N ALA A 204 -23.86 3.02 -10.13
CA ALA A 204 -23.89 3.84 -8.93
C ALA A 204 -24.76 3.12 -7.90
N MET A 205 -24.12 2.53 -6.89
CA MET A 205 -24.81 1.73 -5.90
C MET A 205 -25.81 2.64 -5.18
N SER A 206 -27.05 2.18 -5.04
CA SER A 206 -28.02 2.92 -4.25
C SER A 206 -27.49 3.13 -2.83
N PRO A 207 -27.90 4.20 -2.13
CA PRO A 207 -27.52 4.41 -0.74
C PRO A 207 -27.81 3.21 0.17
N GLU A 208 -28.90 2.50 -0.08
CA GLU A 208 -29.26 1.28 0.67
C GLU A 208 -28.32 0.12 0.40
N GLU A 209 -27.98 -0.17 -0.85
CA GLU A 209 -27.04 -1.23 -1.22
C GLU A 209 -25.63 -0.94 -0.66
N ARG A 210 -25.21 0.33 -0.72
CA ARG A 210 -23.96 0.77 -0.11
C ARG A 210 -23.96 0.52 1.39
N GLN A 211 -25.06 0.86 2.08
CA GLN A 211 -25.18 0.64 3.51
C GLN A 211 -25.19 -0.85 3.86
N ARG A 212 -25.90 -1.69 3.11
CA ARG A 212 -25.90 -3.15 3.29
C ARG A 212 -24.51 -3.75 3.10
N ARG A 213 -23.77 -3.33 2.06
CA ARG A 213 -22.38 -3.77 1.83
C ARG A 213 -21.44 -3.36 2.96
N ILE A 214 -21.54 -2.11 3.43
CA ILE A 214 -20.73 -1.63 4.57
C ILE A 214 -21.06 -2.43 5.83
N ALA A 215 -22.35 -2.66 6.12
CA ALA A 215 -22.79 -3.43 7.27
C ALA A 215 -22.28 -4.88 7.19
N GLN A 216 -22.40 -5.53 6.03
CA GLN A 216 -21.90 -6.89 5.81
C GLN A 216 -20.38 -6.97 5.95
N PHE A 217 -19.64 -5.99 5.42
CA PHE A 217 -18.18 -5.93 5.57
C PHE A 217 -17.77 -5.76 7.04
N ARG A 218 -18.45 -4.88 7.78
CA ARG A 218 -18.24 -4.67 9.21
C ARG A 218 -18.53 -5.94 10.01
N ALA A 219 -19.65 -6.62 9.74
CA ALA A 219 -20.01 -7.87 10.40
C ALA A 219 -18.96 -8.97 10.14
N ARG A 220 -18.56 -9.17 8.88
CA ARG A 220 -17.49 -10.13 8.53
C ARG A 220 -16.16 -9.82 9.21
N ARG A 221 -15.78 -8.54 9.26
CA ARG A 221 -14.57 -8.09 9.99
C ARG A 221 -14.66 -8.40 11.48
N ALA A 222 -15.80 -8.10 12.11
CA ALA A 222 -16.01 -8.36 13.53
C ALA A 222 -15.94 -9.86 13.85
N THR A 223 -16.61 -10.71 13.06
CA THR A 223 -16.54 -12.17 13.22
C THR A 223 -15.11 -12.69 13.04
N ALA A 224 -14.40 -12.24 11.99
CA ALA A 224 -13.01 -12.65 11.76
C ALA A 224 -12.06 -12.20 12.88
N GLN A 225 -12.29 -11.02 13.47
CA GLN A 225 -11.55 -10.54 14.63
C GLN A 225 -11.80 -11.41 15.86
N ALA A 226 -13.07 -11.71 16.16
CA ALA A 226 -13.45 -12.56 17.29
C ALA A 226 -12.84 -13.97 17.17
N VAL A 227 -12.84 -14.58 15.97
CA VAL A 227 -12.16 -15.86 15.73
C VAL A 227 -10.65 -15.75 15.97
N ALA A 228 -10.01 -14.70 15.46
CA ALA A 228 -8.57 -14.50 15.64
C ALA A 228 -8.19 -14.27 17.12
N GLU A 229 -9.03 -13.57 17.88
CA GLU A 229 -8.85 -13.36 19.31
C GLU A 229 -8.99 -14.66 20.10
N LEU A 230 -10.03 -15.46 19.82
CA LEU A 230 -10.21 -16.76 20.47
C LEU A 230 -9.06 -17.72 20.14
N ALA A 231 -8.69 -17.82 18.85
CA ALA A 231 -7.58 -18.65 18.40
C ALA A 231 -6.25 -18.26 19.07
N ARG A 232 -6.00 -16.95 19.22
CA ARG A 232 -4.83 -16.45 19.93
C ARG A 232 -4.88 -16.79 21.42
N ALA A 233 -6.03 -16.58 22.07
CA ALA A 233 -6.20 -16.83 23.50
C ALA A 233 -6.01 -18.31 23.87
N GLU A 234 -6.43 -19.22 23.00
CA GLU A 234 -6.32 -20.67 23.22
C GLU A 234 -4.98 -21.27 22.73
N GLY A 235 -4.16 -20.48 22.04
CA GLY A 235 -2.89 -20.97 21.49
C GLY A 235 -3.08 -21.90 20.30
N ALA A 236 -3.94 -21.52 19.35
CA ALA A 236 -4.03 -22.19 18.06
C ALA A 236 -2.68 -22.17 17.32
N ALA A 237 -2.40 -23.23 16.56
CA ALA A 237 -1.14 -23.36 15.83
C ALA A 237 -1.04 -22.38 14.66
N ALA A 238 -2.11 -22.24 13.88
CA ALA A 238 -2.20 -21.29 12.76
C ALA A 238 -3.67 -21.09 12.35
N ILE A 239 -3.95 -19.98 11.68
CA ILE A 239 -5.26 -19.71 11.05
C ILE A 239 -5.08 -19.82 9.54
N LEU A 240 -5.71 -20.80 8.92
CA LEU A 240 -5.64 -21.04 7.48
C LEU A 240 -6.83 -20.36 6.79
N ARG A 241 -6.51 -19.58 5.75
CA ARG A 241 -7.45 -18.84 4.91
C ARG A 241 -7.30 -19.22 3.46
N ASN A 242 -8.38 -19.15 2.70
CA ASN A 242 -8.31 -19.29 1.26
C ASN A 242 -7.64 -18.04 0.67
N SER A 243 -6.69 -18.26 -0.24
CA SER A 243 -6.11 -17.19 -1.04
C SER A 243 -7.14 -16.67 -2.05
N SER A 244 -6.99 -15.41 -2.44
CA SER A 244 -7.71 -14.87 -3.60
C SER A 244 -7.20 -15.43 -4.93
N ARG A 245 -6.03 -16.10 -4.92
CA ARG A 245 -5.49 -16.88 -6.03
C ARG A 245 -5.88 -18.34 -5.85
N GLY A 246 -6.13 -19.03 -6.98
CA GLY A 246 -6.52 -20.45 -6.96
C GLY A 246 -5.55 -21.31 -6.16
N ASP A 247 -6.11 -22.29 -5.44
CA ASP A 247 -5.42 -23.39 -4.74
C ASP A 247 -4.40 -23.00 -3.65
N GLY A 248 -4.32 -21.71 -3.28
CA GLY A 248 -3.42 -21.23 -2.25
C GLY A 248 -4.09 -21.14 -0.88
N VAL A 249 -3.39 -21.61 0.17
CA VAL A 249 -3.73 -21.30 1.55
C VAL A 249 -2.82 -20.18 2.05
N VAL A 250 -3.39 -19.21 2.78
CA VAL A 250 -2.64 -18.18 3.49
C VAL A 250 -2.74 -18.44 4.98
N SER A 251 -1.60 -18.50 5.67
CA SER A 251 -1.50 -18.84 7.11
C SER A 251 -1.00 -17.69 7.97
#